data_AF-A0A539EBI0-F1
#
_entry.id   AF-A0A539EBI0-F1
#
_cell.length_a   1.000
_cell.length_b   1.000
_cell.length_c   1.000
_cell.angle_alpha   90.00
_cell.angle_beta   90.00
_cell.angle_gamma   90.00
#
_symmetry.space_group_name_H-M   'P 1'
#
loop_
_entity.id
_entity.type
_entity.pdbx_description
1 polymer ?
#
loop_
_entity_poly.entity_id
_entity_poly.type
_entity_poly.pdbx_seq_one_letter_code
_entity_poly.pdbx_strand_id
1 'polypeptide(L)'
;VVEDYSWMPSRGDGKAVLYLARGAFLLETGQVGKLPDHPLVVRTPVASVGVRGTRFWGGPLDALLNVLLLEGRVVVTSPAGSVNLDEPGSGTGITAVGAAPMPPSFWGEDRILRAVATVSFAP
;
A
#
# COMPACT_ATOMS: atom_id res chain seq x y z
N VAL A 1 -13.03 2.65 -4.00
CA VAL A 1 -13.55 2.89 -5.36
C VAL A 1 -12.55 2.30 -6.34
N VAL A 2 -13.02 1.58 -7.36
CA VAL A 2 -12.17 1.21 -8.50
C VAL A 2 -12.20 2.38 -9.46
N GLU A 3 -11.09 3.11 -9.59
CA GLU A 3 -10.99 4.27 -10.50
C GLU A 3 -10.70 3.83 -11.94
N ASP A 4 -9.92 2.77 -12.10
CA ASP A 4 -9.55 2.22 -13.40
C ASP A 4 -9.25 0.72 -13.25
N TYR A 5 -9.68 -0.09 -14.20
CA TYR A 5 -9.37 -1.52 -14.24
C TYR A 5 -9.43 -2.06 -15.67
N SER A 6 -8.35 -2.70 -16.11
CA SER A 6 -8.30 -3.48 -17.34
C SER A 6 -7.45 -4.72 -17.13
N TRP A 7 -7.84 -5.83 -17.75
CA TRP A 7 -7.05 -7.05 -17.74
C TRP A 7 -7.14 -7.75 -19.10
N MET A 8 -5.99 -7.87 -19.77
CA MET A 8 -5.83 -8.50 -21.08
C MET A 8 -4.80 -9.63 -20.99
N PRO A 9 -5.18 -10.80 -20.45
CA PRO A 9 -4.25 -11.90 -20.19
C PRO A 9 -3.53 -12.38 -21.45
N SER A 10 -4.20 -12.39 -22.60
CA SER A 10 -3.61 -12.79 -23.89
C SER A 10 -2.49 -11.85 -24.37
N ARG A 11 -2.43 -10.62 -23.86
CA ARG A 11 -1.38 -9.63 -24.16
C ARG A 11 -0.38 -9.46 -23.03
N GLY A 12 -0.60 -10.10 -21.89
CA GLY A 12 0.20 -9.86 -20.67
C GLY A 12 0.11 -8.40 -20.21
N ASP A 13 -1.05 -7.78 -20.40
CA ASP A 13 -1.26 -6.35 -20.14
C ASP A 13 -2.47 -6.13 -19.22
N GLY A 14 -2.46 -5.03 -18.48
CA GLY A 14 -3.53 -4.67 -17.57
C GLY A 14 -3.18 -3.48 -16.70
N LYS A 15 -4.20 -2.94 -16.04
CA LYS A 15 -4.09 -1.78 -15.15
C LYS A 15 -5.10 -1.88 -14.03
N ALA A 16 -4.74 -1.35 -12.87
CA ALA A 16 -5.65 -1.23 -11.75
C ALA A 16 -5.33 0.03 -10.94
N VAL A 17 -6.34 0.88 -10.73
CA VAL A 17 -6.24 2.04 -9.85
C VAL A 17 -7.36 1.95 -8.83
N LEU A 18 -6.98 1.86 -7.55
CA LEU A 18 -7.90 1.75 -6.44
C LEU A 18 -7.82 3.03 -5.60
N TYR A 19 -8.95 3.65 -5.31
CA TYR A 19 -9.04 4.75 -4.33
C TYR A 19 -9.65 4.28 -3.02
N LEU A 20 -8.85 4.34 -1.96
CA LEU A 20 -9.16 3.92 -0.60
C LEU A 20 -9.45 5.18 0.19
N ALA A 21 -10.73 5.53 0.28
CA ALA A 21 -11.18 6.82 0.80
C ALA A 21 -10.98 6.98 2.32
N ARG A 22 -11.07 5.88 3.07
CA ARG A 22 -11.02 5.86 4.55
C ARG A 22 -10.76 4.47 5.10
N GLY A 23 -10.30 4.41 6.34
CA GLY A 23 -10.11 3.18 7.10
C GLY A 23 -8.79 2.48 6.78
N ALA A 24 -8.73 1.21 7.18
CA ALA A 24 -7.61 0.32 6.92
C ALA A 24 -7.95 -0.69 5.82
N PHE A 25 -6.93 -1.18 5.13
CA PHE A 25 -7.05 -2.19 4.09
C PHE A 25 -5.83 -3.11 4.11
N LEU A 26 -6.05 -4.36 3.73
CA LEU A 26 -4.99 -5.30 3.36
C LEU A 26 -5.17 -5.58 1.86
N LEU A 27 -4.14 -5.29 1.07
CA LEU A 27 -4.13 -5.59 -0.35
C LEU A 27 -3.19 -6.77 -0.62
N GLU A 28 -3.72 -7.77 -1.30
CA GLU A 28 -2.97 -8.87 -1.88
C GLU A 28 -3.16 -8.85 -3.40
N THR A 29 -2.06 -8.82 -4.14
CA THR A 29 -2.10 -8.53 -5.57
C THR A 29 -2.20 -9.77 -6.45
N GLY A 30 -3.04 -9.66 -7.48
CA GLY A 30 -3.10 -10.62 -8.58
C GLY A 30 -2.05 -10.35 -9.68
N GLN A 31 -2.27 -10.93 -10.85
CA GLN A 31 -1.33 -10.87 -11.98
C GLN A 31 -1.00 -9.45 -12.45
N VAL A 32 -1.97 -8.52 -12.42
CA VAL A 32 -1.75 -7.10 -12.78
C VAL A 32 -0.66 -6.46 -11.92
N GLY A 33 -0.63 -6.75 -10.62
CA GLY A 33 0.40 -6.21 -9.72
C GLY A 33 1.80 -6.77 -9.96
N LYS A 34 1.92 -7.86 -10.74
CA LYS A 34 3.18 -8.53 -11.08
C LYS A 34 3.70 -8.15 -12.48
N LEU A 35 2.99 -7.28 -13.21
CA LEU A 35 3.41 -6.79 -14.51
C LEU A 35 4.63 -5.84 -14.38
N PRO A 36 5.55 -5.84 -15.37
CA PRO A 36 6.83 -5.12 -15.28
C PRO A 36 6.70 -3.59 -15.22
N ASP A 37 5.61 -3.03 -15.77
CA ASP A 37 5.34 -1.58 -15.72
C ASP A 37 4.64 -1.13 -14.43
N HIS A 38 4.45 -2.06 -13.47
CA HIS A 38 3.83 -1.82 -12.17
C HIS A 38 2.49 -1.04 -12.26
N PRO A 39 1.52 -1.53 -13.06
CA PRO A 39 0.34 -0.76 -13.41
C PRO A 39 -0.75 -0.78 -12.33
N LEU A 40 -0.43 -1.25 -11.12
CA LEU A 40 -1.31 -1.22 -9.96
C LEU A 40 -0.92 -0.08 -9.02
N VAL A 41 -1.86 0.84 -8.80
CA VAL A 41 -1.71 1.96 -7.87
C VAL A 41 -2.87 1.98 -6.89
N VAL A 42 -2.55 2.14 -5.61
CA VAL A 42 -3.52 2.45 -4.55
C VAL A 42 -3.40 3.92 -4.21
N ARG A 43 -4.51 4.66 -4.23
CA ARG A 43 -4.59 6.07 -3.83
C ARG A 43 -5.36 6.20 -2.53
N THR A 44 -4.93 7.16 -1.73
CA THR A 44 -5.59 7.61 -0.50
C THR A 44 -5.69 9.14 -0.55
N PRO A 45 -6.41 9.79 0.37
CA PRO A 45 -6.44 11.25 0.45
C PRO A 45 -5.06 11.92 0.64
N VAL A 46 -4.05 11.18 1.12
CA VAL A 46 -2.76 11.77 1.51
C VAL A 46 -1.55 11.23 0.74
N ALA A 47 -1.69 10.10 0.06
CA ALA A 47 -0.62 9.46 -0.69
C ALA A 47 -1.12 8.48 -1.74
N SER A 48 -0.23 8.13 -2.67
CA SER A 48 -0.34 6.98 -3.55
C SER A 48 0.70 5.92 -3.20
N VAL A 49 0.34 4.65 -3.40
CA VAL A 49 1.22 3.50 -3.24
C VAL A 49 1.31 2.80 -4.58
N GLY A 50 2.49 2.84 -5.20
CA GLY A 50 2.82 2.06 -6.39
C GLY A 50 3.17 0.64 -5.98
N VAL A 51 2.51 -0.36 -6.59
CA VAL A 51 2.56 -1.74 -6.12
C VAL A 51 3.35 -2.64 -7.07
N ARG A 52 4.29 -3.44 -6.52
CA ARG A 52 5.17 -4.33 -7.28
C ARG A 52 5.18 -5.77 -6.72
N GLY A 53 4.16 -6.54 -7.10
CA GLY A 53 4.03 -7.96 -6.77
C GLY A 53 3.80 -8.25 -5.28
N THR A 54 2.97 -7.43 -4.63
CA THR A 54 3.06 -7.21 -3.17
C THR A 54 1.83 -7.70 -2.41
N ARG A 55 2.04 -8.04 -1.14
CA ARG A 55 1.03 -8.01 -0.08
C ARG A 55 1.39 -6.92 0.94
N PHE A 56 0.48 -5.98 1.18
CA PHE A 56 0.75 -4.88 2.11
C PHE A 56 -0.52 -4.39 2.80
N TRP A 57 -0.35 -3.85 3.99
CA TRP A 57 -1.41 -3.19 4.75
C TRP A 57 -1.25 -1.68 4.65
N GLY A 58 -2.37 -0.96 4.63
CA GLY A 58 -2.39 0.49 4.73
C GLY A 58 -3.58 0.97 5.56
N GLY A 59 -3.38 1.99 6.38
CA GLY A 59 -4.45 2.54 7.21
C GLY A 59 -3.97 3.45 8.34
N PRO A 60 -4.91 4.01 9.11
CA PRO A 60 -4.58 4.75 10.32
C PRO A 60 -4.09 3.79 11.41
N LEU A 61 -3.06 4.20 12.15
CA LEU A 61 -2.61 3.53 13.37
C LEU A 61 -2.12 4.56 14.39
N ASP A 62 -0.85 4.95 14.28
CA ASP A 62 -0.16 6.00 15.04
C ASP A 62 0.19 7.24 14.19
N ALA A 63 -0.22 7.23 12.91
CA ALA A 63 -0.12 8.33 11.96
C ALA A 63 -1.40 8.42 11.13
N LEU A 64 -1.56 9.50 10.35
CA LEU A 64 -2.71 9.73 9.48
C LEU A 64 -2.85 8.62 8.42
N LEU A 65 -1.73 8.18 7.87
CA LEU A 65 -1.62 6.96 7.07
C LEU A 65 -0.33 6.25 7.44
N ASN A 66 -0.41 4.94 7.69
CA ASN A 66 0.74 4.07 7.74
C ASN A 66 0.65 3.03 6.62
N VAL A 67 1.80 2.57 6.15
CA VAL A 67 1.93 1.49 5.16
C VAL A 67 2.91 0.46 5.71
N LEU A 68 2.49 -0.80 5.77
CA LEU A 68 3.30 -1.95 6.20
C LEU A 68 3.45 -2.91 5.04
N LEU A 69 4.68 -3.18 4.65
CA LEU A 69 5.01 -4.19 3.65
C LEU A 69 5.03 -5.59 4.30
N LEU A 70 4.27 -6.53 3.76
CA LEU A 70 4.26 -7.92 4.21
C LEU A 70 5.01 -8.82 3.24
N GLU A 71 4.89 -8.58 1.93
CA GLU A 71 5.59 -9.34 0.88
C GLU A 71 5.80 -8.43 -0.35
N GLY A 72 6.89 -8.61 -1.11
CA GLY A 72 7.13 -7.85 -2.35
C GLY A 72 7.75 -6.48 -2.11
N ARG A 73 7.37 -5.46 -2.89
CA ARG A 73 7.89 -4.08 -2.78
C ARG A 73 6.82 -3.03 -3.04
N VAL A 74 6.89 -1.89 -2.39
CA VAL A 74 6.02 -0.74 -2.69
C VAL A 74 6.79 0.56 -2.69
N VAL A 75 6.27 1.53 -3.44
CA VAL A 75 6.73 2.93 -3.38
C VAL A 75 5.59 3.75 -2.81
N VAL A 76 5.81 4.36 -1.65
CA VAL A 76 4.84 5.26 -1.02
C VAL A 76 5.21 6.69 -1.39
N THR A 77 4.30 7.39 -2.06
CA THR A 77 4.51 8.72 -2.60
C THR A 77 3.48 9.70 -2.07
N SER A 78 3.95 10.84 -1.58
CA SER A 78 3.18 12.03 -1.26
C SER A 78 3.68 13.21 -2.11
N PRO A 79 2.99 14.37 -2.12
CA PRO A 79 3.51 15.57 -2.76
C PRO A 79 4.88 16.04 -2.24
N ALA A 80 5.22 15.74 -0.98
CA ALA A 80 6.47 16.19 -0.35
C ALA A 80 7.62 15.18 -0.46
N GLY A 81 7.40 14.00 -1.06
CA GLY A 81 8.46 13.01 -1.24
C GLY A 81 7.95 11.58 -1.37
N SER A 82 8.88 10.66 -1.61
CA SER A 82 8.61 9.23 -1.74
C SER A 82 9.61 8.39 -0.95
N VAL A 83 9.18 7.22 -0.51
CA VAL A 83 10.05 6.19 0.08
C VAL A 83 9.74 4.83 -0.53
N ASN A 84 10.77 4.00 -0.68
CA ASN A 84 10.62 2.60 -1.06
C ASN A 84 10.52 1.75 0.21
N LEU A 85 9.60 0.80 0.22
CA LEU A 85 9.62 -0.33 1.13
C LEU A 85 10.00 -1.55 0.31
N ASP A 86 11.19 -2.10 0.59
CA ASP A 86 11.77 -3.20 -0.19
C ASP A 86 11.92 -4.50 0.62
N GLU A 87 11.70 -4.44 1.94
CA GLU A 87 11.89 -5.54 2.86
C GLU A 87 10.61 -5.84 3.67
N PRO A 88 10.09 -7.08 3.63
CA PRO A 88 8.98 -7.52 4.49
C PRO A 88 9.16 -7.14 5.96
N GLY A 89 8.09 -6.67 6.60
CA GLY A 89 8.11 -6.18 7.97
C GLY A 89 8.54 -4.72 8.13
N SER A 90 9.01 -4.07 7.04
CA SER A 90 9.24 -2.62 7.03
C SER A 90 7.95 -1.84 6.77
N GLY A 91 7.91 -0.60 7.27
CA GLY A 91 6.82 0.30 7.01
C GLY A 91 7.22 1.76 7.10
N THR A 92 6.31 2.63 6.67
CA THR A 92 6.43 4.09 6.73
C THR A 92 5.11 4.69 7.22
N GLY A 93 5.17 5.95 7.65
CA GLY A 93 4.01 6.73 8.08
C GLY A 93 4.01 8.13 7.45
N ILE A 94 2.82 8.67 7.26
CA ILE A 94 2.58 10.07 6.88
C ILE A 94 1.77 10.69 8.01
N THR A 95 2.34 11.68 8.67
CA THR A 95 1.81 12.25 9.92
C THR A 95 0.77 13.34 9.70
N ALA A 96 0.80 14.02 8.55
CA ALA A 96 -0.14 15.07 8.19
C ALA A 96 -0.35 15.15 6.67
N VAL A 97 -1.42 15.80 6.23
CA VAL A 97 -1.66 16.09 4.81
C VAL A 97 -0.50 16.92 4.27
N GLY A 98 0.13 16.46 3.19
CA GLY A 98 1.28 17.13 2.57
C GLY A 98 2.62 16.86 3.24
N ALA A 99 2.69 16.05 4.30
CA ALA A 99 3.96 15.61 4.88
C ALA A 99 4.60 14.51 4.02
N ALA A 100 5.94 14.47 3.98
CA ALA A 100 6.67 13.37 3.34
C ALA A 100 6.48 12.06 4.14
N PRO A 101 6.55 10.89 3.49
CA PRO A 101 6.62 9.63 4.21
C PRO A 101 7.88 9.60 5.08
N MET A 102 7.75 9.08 6.29
CA MET A 102 8.88 8.85 7.18
C MET A 102 9.88 7.87 6.57
N PRO A 103 11.17 7.92 6.93
CA PRO A 103 12.12 6.89 6.55
C PRO A 103 11.59 5.49 6.92
N PRO A 104 11.79 4.47 6.05
CA PRO A 104 11.38 3.10 6.34
C PRO A 104 11.96 2.60 7.66
N SER A 105 11.16 1.90 8.45
CA SER A 105 11.60 1.20 9.66
C SER A 105 10.91 -0.14 9.81
N PHE A 106 11.60 -1.10 10.42
CA PHE A 106 10.99 -2.39 10.78
C PHE A 106 9.98 -2.20 11.91
N TRP A 107 8.84 -2.85 11.76
CA TRP A 107 7.79 -2.83 12.77
C TRP A 107 7.93 -4.03 13.70
N GLY A 108 7.81 -3.76 15.00
CA GLY A 108 7.70 -4.83 15.99
C GLY A 108 6.37 -5.58 15.87
N GLU A 109 6.36 -6.82 16.36
CA GLU A 109 5.22 -7.75 16.28
C GLU A 109 3.92 -7.13 16.81
N ASP A 110 3.95 -6.47 17.96
CA ASP A 110 2.79 -5.79 18.54
C ASP A 110 2.16 -4.75 17.61
N ARG A 111 2.99 -4.02 16.85
CA ARG A 111 2.51 -3.01 15.90
C ARG A 111 1.85 -3.69 14.69
N ILE A 112 2.44 -4.78 14.21
CA ILE A 112 1.90 -5.58 13.10
C ILE A 112 0.55 -6.21 13.51
N LEU A 113 0.46 -6.80 14.70
CA LEU A 113 -0.78 -7.42 15.19
C LEU A 113 -1.93 -6.41 15.29
N ARG A 114 -1.65 -5.19 15.79
CA ARG A 114 -2.66 -4.12 15.81
C ARG A 114 -3.11 -3.73 14.40
N ALA A 115 -2.19 -3.64 13.44
CA ALA A 115 -2.54 -3.37 12.05
C ALA A 115 -3.43 -4.48 11.46
N VAL A 116 -3.04 -5.75 11.63
CA VAL A 116 -3.83 -6.91 11.16
C VAL A 116 -5.23 -6.94 11.78
N ALA A 117 -5.36 -6.62 13.08
CA ALA A 117 -6.65 -6.57 13.76
C ALA A 117 -7.65 -5.58 13.12
N THR A 118 -7.19 -4.55 12.41
CA THR A 118 -8.07 -3.56 11.74
C THR A 118 -8.73 -4.08 10.47
N VAL A 119 -8.27 -5.22 9.94
CA VAL A 119 -8.71 -5.80 8.66
C VAL A 119 -9.21 -7.23 8.79
N SER A 120 -9.17 -7.79 10.00
CA SER A 120 -9.75 -9.09 10.31
C SER A 120 -11.27 -9.01 10.38
N PHE A 121 -11.95 -10.04 9.89
CA PHE A 121 -13.36 -10.24 10.23
C PHE A 121 -13.47 -10.54 11.72
N ALA A 122 -14.48 -9.95 12.39
CA ALA A 122 -14.84 -10.40 13.73
C ALA A 122 -15.24 -11.89 13.66
N PRO A 123 -14.97 -12.67 14.72
CA PRO A 123 -15.47 -14.04 14.81
C PRO A 123 -17.00 -14.09 14.73
#